data_AF-A0A1C7N0J4-F1
#
_entry.id   AF-A0A1C7N0J4-F1
#
_cell.length_a   1.000
_cell.length_b   1.000
_cell.length_c   1.000
_cell.angle_alpha   90.00
_cell.angle_beta   90.00
_cell.angle_gamma   90.00
#
_symmetry.space_group_name_H-M   'P 1'
#
loop_
_entity.id
_entity.type
_entity.pdbx_description
1 polymer ?
#
loop_
_entity_poly.entity_id
_entity_poly.type
_entity_poly.pdbx_seq_one_letter_code
_entity_poly.pdbx_strand_id
1 'polypeptide(L)'
;MTASSATLTQQATAATSTLPQLEFYEKIVKKINDLIEHAKEKVELIEQGINQANPQFFFEFREGSVELRTQMESRLDRLKTYARLKASIHWFEWLANEVVPLVDKLKQANDSLESDQSEIQAFEDMIHLKVADIGLYHTELSRILSELQEKEIKYNTLDSKRLQKLQEEIEQQRDTMQSYQKQLNSLESEEFEMVEKLALLNKQKQDHLEAIQQANQTLEEHPYVTEKEFVAAADTFNRYMDIHQFRLEKNNDQLLQFSMGGGIHITFDRTQLQNRAPKAVLIQLLGTREIELGPLAELVHGLKLVVRDKWDMDQITQDIAMYWNRVSMIQHELKDLQKRFWVKIEALESDSPEEAGFSFDVCLTSFVGKAKFTISLDITPNNVLNYPALNLDHMRVNLHYGLITQEDLEGLLKKALSESGFTNLVDTLRNILDQISIPNHRTSSLH
;
A
#
# COMPACT_ATOMS: atom_id res chain seq x y z
N MET A 1 59.56 78.01 -53.38
CA MET A 1 58.31 78.49 -52.76
C MET A 1 57.21 77.49 -53.12
N THR A 2 57.07 76.46 -52.31
CA THR A 2 56.12 75.37 -52.52
C THR A 2 54.76 75.82 -52.03
N ALA A 3 53.82 76.02 -52.96
CA ALA A 3 52.45 76.40 -52.66
C ALA A 3 51.83 75.38 -51.70
N SER A 4 51.33 75.85 -50.56
CA SER A 4 50.48 75.07 -49.66
C SER A 4 49.36 74.45 -50.48
N SER A 5 49.15 73.13 -50.38
CA SER A 5 48.09 72.44 -51.10
C SER A 5 46.74 73.08 -50.77
N ALA A 6 46.11 73.70 -51.77
CA ALA A 6 44.83 74.36 -51.60
C ALA A 6 43.80 73.37 -51.06
N THR A 7 43.06 73.77 -50.02
CA THR A 7 42.03 72.94 -49.37
C THR A 7 40.98 72.52 -50.41
N LEU A 8 40.32 71.36 -50.24
CA LEU A 8 39.28 70.87 -51.16
C LEU A 8 38.23 71.95 -51.48
N THR A 9 37.88 72.75 -50.48
CA THR A 9 36.99 73.91 -50.62
C THR A 9 37.52 74.95 -51.59
N GLN A 10 38.81 75.32 -51.50
CA GLN A 10 39.46 76.26 -52.40
C GLN A 10 39.55 75.72 -53.84
N GLN A 11 39.74 74.40 -54.01
CA GLN A 11 39.74 73.76 -55.32
C GLN A 11 38.34 73.74 -55.93
N ALA A 12 37.31 73.47 -55.13
CA ALA A 12 35.91 73.52 -55.55
C ALA A 12 35.47 74.94 -55.91
N THR A 13 35.85 75.96 -55.13
CA THR A 13 35.61 77.36 -55.46
C THR A 13 36.30 77.75 -56.77
N ALA A 14 37.57 77.37 -56.95
CA ALA A 14 38.29 77.65 -58.19
C ALA A 14 37.66 76.96 -59.41
N ALA A 15 37.17 75.73 -59.26
CA ALA A 15 36.49 74.99 -60.32
C ALA A 15 35.11 75.58 -60.69
N THR A 16 34.37 76.10 -59.71
CA THR A 16 33.01 76.61 -59.91
C THR A 16 32.98 78.07 -60.40
N SER A 17 33.89 78.93 -59.93
CA SER A 17 33.89 80.35 -60.31
C SER A 17 34.97 80.71 -61.33
N THR A 18 36.20 80.28 -61.10
CA THR A 18 37.37 80.77 -61.85
C THR A 18 37.52 80.07 -63.19
N LEU A 19 37.22 78.77 -63.25
CA LEU A 19 37.33 77.99 -64.48
C LEU A 19 36.33 78.45 -65.58
N PRO A 20 35.03 78.66 -65.30
CA PRO A 20 34.11 79.17 -66.32
C PRO A 20 34.46 80.57 -66.83
N GLN A 21 35.00 81.42 -65.96
CA GLN A 21 35.50 82.74 -66.36
C GLN A 21 36.70 82.63 -67.31
N LEU A 22 37.63 81.71 -67.03
CA LEU A 22 38.81 81.49 -67.87
C LEU A 22 38.43 80.92 -69.24
N GLU A 23 37.56 79.91 -69.28
CA GLU A 23 37.01 79.35 -70.52
C GLU A 23 36.32 80.43 -71.38
N PHE A 24 35.62 81.36 -70.73
CA PHE A 24 35.00 82.48 -71.41
C PHE A 24 36.02 83.45 -72.00
N TYR A 25 37.04 83.85 -71.24
CA TYR A 25 38.11 84.71 -71.75
C TYR A 25 38.81 84.05 -72.95
N GLU A 26 39.11 82.76 -72.88
CA GLU A 26 39.71 82.02 -73.99
C GLU A 26 38.81 82.04 -75.23
N LYS A 27 37.51 81.80 -75.06
CA LYS A 27 36.52 81.82 -76.15
C LYS A 27 36.39 83.21 -76.78
N ILE A 28 36.35 84.27 -75.97
CA ILE A 28 36.29 85.65 -76.49
C ILE A 28 37.57 85.99 -77.25
N VAL A 29 38.74 85.67 -76.71
CA VAL A 29 40.02 85.94 -77.37
C VAL A 29 40.07 85.25 -78.73
N LYS A 30 39.65 83.98 -78.81
CA LYS A 30 39.53 83.26 -80.09
C LYS A 30 38.59 83.98 -81.07
N LYS A 31 37.38 84.33 -80.64
CA LYS A 31 36.42 85.03 -81.50
C LYS A 31 36.89 86.42 -81.94
N ILE A 32 37.57 87.17 -81.08
CA ILE A 32 38.15 88.48 -81.43
C ILE A 32 39.23 88.30 -82.50
N ASN A 33 40.09 87.30 -82.35
CA ASN A 33 41.10 86.99 -83.37
C ASN A 33 40.45 86.61 -84.69
N ASP A 34 39.41 85.77 -84.69
CA ASP A 34 38.66 85.42 -85.91
C ASP A 34 38.03 86.66 -86.56
N LEU A 35 37.46 87.58 -85.76
CA LEU A 35 36.91 88.85 -86.26
C LEU A 35 37.99 89.76 -86.85
N ILE A 36 39.18 89.79 -86.24
CA ILE A 36 40.33 90.56 -86.76
C ILE A 36 40.78 89.99 -88.10
N GLU A 37 40.92 88.67 -88.22
CA GLU A 37 41.31 88.01 -89.48
C GLU A 37 40.26 88.24 -90.57
N HIS A 38 38.98 88.07 -90.27
CA HIS A 38 37.91 88.40 -91.22
C HIS A 38 37.86 89.88 -91.60
N ALA A 39 38.20 90.80 -90.68
CA ALA A 39 38.29 92.21 -90.98
C ALA A 39 39.46 92.50 -91.93
N LYS A 40 40.62 91.87 -91.72
CA LYS A 40 41.77 91.97 -92.63
C LYS A 40 41.44 91.45 -94.03
N GLU A 41 40.84 90.25 -94.12
CA GLU A 41 40.38 89.68 -95.41
C GLU A 41 39.44 90.63 -96.15
N LYS A 42 38.49 91.23 -95.44
CA LYS A 42 37.58 92.22 -96.04
C LYS A 42 38.29 93.50 -96.48
N VAL A 43 39.25 93.99 -95.70
CA VAL A 43 40.05 95.16 -96.10
C VAL A 43 40.86 94.85 -97.34
N GLU A 44 41.50 93.69 -97.42
CA GLU A 44 42.24 93.25 -98.61
C GLU A 44 41.31 93.13 -99.83
N LEU A 45 40.11 92.57 -99.68
CA LEU A 45 39.12 92.51 -100.76
C LEU A 45 38.67 93.90 -101.22
N ILE A 46 38.49 94.85 -100.29
CA ILE A 46 38.15 96.25 -100.60
C ILE A 46 39.32 96.92 -101.33
N GLU A 47 40.55 96.73 -100.87
CA GLU A 47 41.76 97.28 -101.51
C GLU A 47 41.95 96.73 -102.92
N GLN A 48 41.78 95.41 -103.11
CA GLN A 48 41.82 94.79 -104.43
C GLN A 48 40.72 95.37 -105.34
N GLY A 49 39.50 95.54 -104.82
CA GLY A 49 38.40 96.16 -105.56
C GLY A 49 38.69 97.60 -105.98
N ILE A 50 39.24 98.42 -105.07
CA ILE A 50 39.64 99.81 -105.34
C ILE A 50 40.77 99.87 -106.38
N ASN A 51 41.75 98.97 -106.30
CA ASN A 51 42.85 98.91 -107.26
C ASN A 51 42.40 98.48 -108.66
N GLN A 52 41.42 97.58 -108.75
CA GLN A 52 40.83 97.13 -110.03
C GLN A 52 39.95 98.21 -110.67
N ALA A 53 39.14 98.88 -109.86
CA ALA A 53 38.22 99.93 -110.31
C ALA A 53 38.23 101.08 -109.31
N ASN A 54 39.09 102.07 -109.54
CA ASN A 54 39.17 103.24 -108.67
C ASN A 54 37.84 104.01 -108.74
N PRO A 55 37.12 104.19 -107.62
CA PRO A 55 35.84 104.86 -107.62
C PRO A 55 35.88 106.25 -108.26
N GLN A 56 34.88 106.57 -109.09
CA GLN A 56 34.81 107.82 -109.86
C GLN A 56 34.96 109.09 -108.99
N PHE A 57 34.47 109.05 -107.75
CA PHE A 57 34.57 110.19 -106.84
C PHE A 57 36.01 110.58 -106.49
N PHE A 58 36.99 109.65 -106.52
CA PHE A 58 38.40 110.00 -106.30
C PHE A 58 38.98 110.80 -107.47
N PHE A 59 38.53 110.52 -108.70
CA PHE A 59 38.89 111.32 -109.87
C PHE A 59 38.26 112.72 -109.80
N GLU A 60 36.99 112.80 -109.42
CA GLU A 60 36.29 114.08 -109.21
C GLU A 60 36.93 114.93 -108.11
N PHE A 61 37.43 114.29 -107.04
CA PHE A 61 38.20 114.97 -106.00
C PHE A 61 39.54 115.50 -106.54
N ARG A 62 40.24 114.70 -107.34
CA ARG A 62 41.54 115.08 -107.92
C ARG A 62 41.43 116.20 -108.93
N GLU A 63 40.41 116.21 -109.79
CA GLU A 63 40.23 117.19 -110.87
C GLU A 63 39.36 118.39 -110.46
N GLY A 64 38.68 118.30 -109.31
CA GLY A 64 37.77 119.33 -108.80
C GLY A 64 38.44 120.64 -108.38
N SER A 65 37.62 121.71 -108.39
CA SER A 65 38.00 123.02 -107.85
C SER A 65 38.22 122.99 -106.34
N VAL A 66 38.91 123.99 -105.79
CA VAL A 66 39.19 124.08 -104.34
C VAL A 66 37.91 124.02 -103.51
N GLU A 67 36.85 124.72 -103.95
CA GLU A 67 35.55 124.70 -103.26
C GLU A 67 34.87 123.33 -103.28
N LEU A 68 34.93 122.61 -104.41
CA LEU A 68 34.36 121.27 -104.52
C LEU A 68 35.11 120.28 -103.62
N ARG A 69 36.45 120.37 -103.56
CA ARG A 69 37.27 119.53 -102.67
C ARG A 69 36.91 119.72 -101.20
N THR A 70 36.76 120.96 -100.72
CA THR A 70 36.38 121.22 -99.32
C THR A 70 34.99 120.68 -98.97
N GLN A 71 34.03 120.77 -99.90
CA GLN A 71 32.71 120.16 -99.70
C GLN A 71 32.76 118.64 -99.67
N MET A 72 33.58 118.02 -100.54
CA MET A 72 33.78 116.58 -100.56
C MET A 72 34.50 116.08 -99.30
N GLU A 73 35.52 116.79 -98.80
CA GLU A 73 36.19 116.50 -97.52
C GLU A 73 35.19 116.49 -96.36
N SER A 74 34.34 117.52 -96.24
CA SER A 74 33.29 117.57 -95.21
C SER A 74 32.30 116.39 -95.30
N ARG A 75 31.97 115.93 -96.51
CA ARG A 75 31.09 114.76 -96.69
C ARG A 75 31.81 113.46 -96.34
N LEU A 76 33.07 113.30 -96.75
CA LEU A 76 33.89 112.14 -96.43
C LEU A 76 34.14 112.03 -94.93
N ASP A 77 34.39 113.14 -94.23
CA ASP A 77 34.53 113.16 -92.77
C ASP A 77 33.23 112.75 -92.07
N ARG A 78 32.08 113.22 -92.56
CA ARG A 78 30.77 112.77 -92.07
C ARG A 78 30.55 111.28 -92.31
N LEU A 79 30.86 110.78 -93.51
CA LEU A 79 30.71 109.36 -93.84
C LEU A 79 31.66 108.48 -93.01
N LYS A 80 32.89 108.92 -92.82
CA LYS A 80 33.87 108.29 -91.92
C LYS A 80 33.37 108.23 -90.49
N THR A 81 32.79 109.32 -90.00
CA THR A 81 32.21 109.39 -88.65
C THR A 81 31.00 108.45 -88.52
N TYR A 82 30.11 108.44 -89.51
CA TYR A 82 28.96 107.53 -89.57
C TYR A 82 29.40 106.06 -89.61
N ALA A 83 30.37 105.71 -90.45
CA ALA A 83 30.91 104.35 -90.55
C ALA A 83 31.55 103.90 -89.24
N ARG A 84 32.30 104.78 -88.56
CA ARG A 84 32.85 104.53 -87.22
C ARG A 84 31.77 104.26 -86.19
N LEU A 85 30.74 105.11 -86.12
CA LEU A 85 29.62 104.93 -85.19
C LEU A 85 28.87 103.64 -85.47
N LYS A 86 28.61 103.32 -86.74
CA LYS A 86 27.95 102.07 -87.12
C LYS A 86 28.77 100.84 -86.74
N ALA A 87 30.09 100.88 -86.94
CA ALA A 87 30.98 99.81 -86.50
C ALA A 87 31.00 99.68 -84.97
N SER A 88 31.00 100.80 -84.23
CA SER A 88 30.89 100.78 -82.77
C SER A 88 29.58 100.16 -82.28
N ILE A 89 28.44 100.47 -82.91
CA ILE A 89 27.15 99.86 -82.57
C ILE A 89 27.22 98.34 -82.76
N HIS A 90 27.67 97.87 -83.94
CA HIS A 90 27.78 96.44 -84.19
C HIS A 90 28.75 95.73 -83.23
N TRP A 91 29.85 96.40 -82.85
CA TRP A 91 30.76 95.89 -81.83
C TRP A 91 30.08 95.75 -80.46
N PHE A 92 29.34 96.76 -80.02
CA PHE A 92 28.62 96.70 -78.74
C PHE A 92 27.48 95.68 -78.74
N GLU A 93 26.74 95.55 -79.84
CA GLU A 93 25.72 94.52 -80.01
C GLU A 93 26.33 93.11 -79.92
N TRP A 94 27.44 92.88 -80.61
CA TRP A 94 28.15 91.60 -80.54
C TRP A 94 28.65 91.32 -79.11
N LEU A 95 29.27 92.30 -78.46
CA LEU A 95 29.75 92.16 -77.09
C LEU A 95 28.61 91.86 -76.11
N ALA A 96 27.48 92.56 -76.24
CA ALA A 96 26.30 92.30 -75.40
C ALA A 96 25.76 90.88 -75.60
N ASN A 97 25.67 90.41 -76.84
CA ASN A 97 25.20 89.05 -77.15
C ASN A 97 26.10 87.95 -76.58
N GLU A 98 27.40 88.20 -76.40
CA GLU A 98 28.32 87.24 -75.77
C GLU A 98 28.34 87.34 -74.24
N VAL A 99 28.20 88.54 -73.67
CA VAL A 99 28.29 88.77 -72.21
C VAL A 99 26.98 88.42 -71.50
N VAL A 100 25.81 88.72 -72.07
CA VAL A 100 24.52 88.46 -71.42
C VAL A 100 24.31 86.98 -71.05
N PRO A 101 24.55 86.00 -71.95
CA PRO A 101 24.41 84.59 -71.59
C PRO A 101 25.37 84.14 -70.48
N LEU A 102 26.53 84.78 -70.33
CA LEU A 102 27.46 84.49 -69.24
C LEU A 102 26.92 84.98 -67.91
N VAL A 103 26.39 86.20 -67.88
CA VAL A 103 25.78 86.77 -66.67
C VAL A 103 24.62 85.88 -66.21
N ASP A 104 23.81 85.38 -67.14
CA ASP A 104 22.71 84.47 -66.81
C ASP A 104 23.22 83.13 -66.25
N LYS A 105 24.29 82.56 -66.83
CA LYS A 105 24.93 81.35 -66.28
C LYS A 105 25.50 81.55 -64.89
N LEU A 106 26.15 82.70 -64.64
CA LEU A 106 26.71 83.02 -63.32
C LEU A 106 25.61 83.22 -62.28
N LYS A 107 24.48 83.83 -62.66
CA LYS A 107 23.31 83.94 -61.79
C LYS A 107 22.74 82.57 -61.45
N GLN A 108 22.54 81.71 -62.44
CA GLN A 108 22.07 80.33 -62.20
C GLN A 108 23.01 79.55 -61.27
N ALA A 109 24.32 79.68 -61.45
CA ALA A 109 25.30 79.06 -60.57
C ALA A 109 25.22 79.61 -59.14
N ASN A 110 25.00 80.92 -58.98
CA ASN A 110 24.80 81.54 -57.67
C ASN A 110 23.53 81.01 -56.99
N ASP A 111 22.41 80.93 -57.72
CA ASP A 111 21.14 80.41 -57.19
C ASP A 111 21.29 78.94 -56.75
N SER A 112 22.04 78.13 -57.50
CA SER A 112 22.37 76.75 -57.10
C SER A 112 23.22 76.71 -55.83
N LEU A 113 24.24 77.58 -55.70
CA LEU A 113 25.07 77.65 -54.50
C LEU A 113 24.28 78.11 -53.26
N GLU A 114 23.32 79.02 -53.42
CA GLU A 114 22.42 79.42 -52.33
C GLU A 114 21.49 78.28 -51.90
N SER A 115 20.98 77.49 -52.85
CA SER A 115 20.21 76.28 -52.56
C SER A 115 21.05 75.25 -51.80
N ASP A 116 22.26 74.96 -52.29
CA ASP A 116 23.19 74.03 -51.64
C ASP A 116 23.52 74.49 -50.21
N GLN A 117 23.73 75.80 -50.00
CA GLN A 117 23.95 76.36 -48.67
C GLN A 117 22.76 76.14 -47.74
N SER A 118 21.53 76.32 -48.24
CA SER A 118 20.31 76.07 -47.44
C SER A 118 20.16 74.59 -47.07
N GLU A 119 20.50 73.67 -47.97
CA GLU A 119 20.47 72.23 -47.67
C GLU A 119 21.51 71.85 -46.63
N ILE A 120 22.74 72.38 -46.75
CA ILE A 120 23.81 72.14 -45.77
C ILE A 120 23.40 72.63 -44.38
N GLN A 121 22.79 73.82 -44.29
CA GLN A 121 22.28 74.34 -43.01
C GLN A 121 21.20 73.43 -42.40
N ALA A 122 20.27 72.93 -43.21
CA ALA A 122 19.25 71.98 -42.73
C ALA A 122 19.87 70.66 -42.22
N PHE A 123 20.93 70.17 -42.88
CA PHE A 123 21.69 69.01 -42.39
C PHE A 123 22.45 69.31 -41.10
N GLU A 124 23.08 70.47 -40.99
CA GLU A 124 23.79 70.91 -39.78
C GLU A 124 22.84 70.97 -38.57
N ASP A 125 21.65 71.55 -38.74
CA ASP A 125 20.62 71.60 -37.71
C ASP A 125 20.15 70.19 -37.28
N MET A 126 19.94 69.29 -38.25
CA MET A 126 19.57 67.90 -37.99
C MET A 126 20.66 67.16 -37.21
N ILE A 127 21.93 67.36 -37.59
CA ILE A 127 23.07 66.76 -36.91
C ILE A 127 23.18 67.31 -35.49
N HIS A 128 23.04 68.62 -35.29
CA HIS A 128 23.09 69.23 -33.96
C HIS A 128 22.03 68.64 -33.01
N LEU A 129 20.81 68.44 -33.50
CA LEU A 129 19.76 67.79 -32.72
C LEU A 129 20.14 66.35 -32.33
N LYS A 130 20.68 65.57 -33.29
CA LYS A 130 21.07 64.17 -33.06
C LYS A 130 22.31 64.01 -32.20
N VAL A 131 23.27 64.92 -32.27
CA VAL A 131 24.46 64.90 -31.43
C VAL A 131 24.09 65.08 -29.96
N ALA A 132 23.11 65.94 -29.65
CA ALA A 132 22.60 66.07 -28.29
C ALA A 132 21.94 64.77 -27.79
N ASP A 133 21.08 64.14 -28.60
CA ASP A 133 20.45 62.84 -28.28
C ASP A 133 21.49 61.75 -28.01
N ILE A 134 22.53 61.66 -28.87
CA ILE A 134 23.63 60.70 -28.72
C ILE A 134 24.44 60.98 -27.45
N GLY A 135 24.67 62.25 -27.13
CA GLY A 135 25.34 62.66 -25.89
C GLY A 135 24.59 62.18 -24.66
N LEU A 136 23.27 62.40 -24.60
CA LEU A 136 22.42 61.91 -23.51
C LEU A 136 22.45 60.38 -23.41
N TYR A 137 22.31 59.68 -24.54
CA TYR A 137 22.38 58.23 -24.58
C TYR A 137 23.72 57.68 -24.07
N HIS A 138 24.84 58.29 -24.48
CA HIS A 138 26.17 57.93 -24.02
C HIS A 138 26.32 58.11 -22.50
N THR A 139 25.83 59.23 -21.95
CA THR A 139 25.89 59.46 -20.49
C THR A 139 25.08 58.43 -19.71
N GLU A 140 23.90 58.07 -20.19
CA GLU A 140 23.05 57.06 -19.55
C GLU A 140 23.68 55.66 -19.61
N LEU A 141 24.23 55.29 -20.77
CA LEU A 141 24.93 54.02 -20.92
C LEU A 141 26.16 53.92 -20.00
N SER A 142 26.91 55.03 -19.87
CA SER A 142 28.08 55.11 -18.99
C SER A 142 27.68 54.95 -17.51
N ARG A 143 26.55 55.54 -17.12
CA ARG A 143 25.97 55.39 -15.78
C ARG A 143 25.62 53.93 -15.49
N ILE A 144 24.89 53.28 -16.40
CA ILE A 144 24.50 51.86 -16.27
C ILE A 144 25.73 50.96 -16.16
N LEU A 145 26.73 51.19 -17.00
CA LEU A 145 27.97 50.42 -16.99
C LEU A 145 28.67 50.53 -15.63
N SER A 146 28.79 51.75 -15.09
CA SER A 146 29.36 51.98 -13.75
C SER A 146 28.60 51.24 -12.66
N GLU A 147 27.26 51.26 -12.67
CA GLU A 147 26.44 50.53 -11.70
C GLU A 147 26.63 49.00 -11.77
N LEU A 148 26.77 48.47 -12.98
CA LEU A 148 27.02 47.04 -13.19
C LEU A 148 28.41 46.64 -12.70
N GLN A 149 29.44 47.45 -12.97
CA GLN A 149 30.79 47.23 -12.45
C GLN A 149 30.82 47.26 -10.93
N GLU A 150 30.13 48.22 -10.29
CA GLU A 150 30.01 48.24 -8.83
C GLU A 150 29.33 46.99 -8.27
N LYS A 151 28.27 46.51 -8.93
CA LYS A 151 27.59 45.26 -8.54
C LYS A 151 28.52 44.06 -8.71
N GLU A 152 29.24 43.97 -9.82
CA GLU A 152 30.21 42.90 -10.07
C GLU A 152 31.33 42.88 -9.02
N ILE A 153 31.87 44.05 -8.66
CA ILE A 153 32.85 44.17 -7.57
C ILE A 153 32.23 43.67 -6.27
N LYS A 154 31.00 44.07 -5.92
CA LYS A 154 30.30 43.58 -4.72
C LYS A 154 30.14 42.05 -4.74
N TYR A 155 29.75 41.45 -5.87
CA TYR A 155 29.66 40.00 -6.03
C TYR A 155 31.01 39.29 -5.93
N ASN A 156 32.08 39.87 -6.48
CA ASN A 156 33.42 39.29 -6.40
C ASN A 156 34.04 39.46 -5.00
N THR A 157 33.62 40.47 -4.23
CA THR A 157 34.04 40.66 -2.83
C THR A 157 33.26 39.79 -1.83
N LEU A 158 32.15 39.17 -2.25
CA LEU A 158 31.45 38.19 -1.43
C LEU A 158 32.36 36.96 -1.27
N ASP A 159 32.93 36.82 -0.08
CA ASP A 159 33.88 35.77 0.26
C ASP A 159 33.26 34.38 0.03
N SER A 160 33.71 33.72 -1.03
CA SER A 160 33.30 32.37 -1.40
C SER A 160 33.44 31.38 -0.22
N LYS A 161 34.44 31.58 0.65
CA LYS A 161 34.60 30.75 1.86
C LYS A 161 33.49 30.96 2.88
N ARG A 162 32.96 32.18 3.00
CA ARG A 162 31.84 32.48 3.90
C ARG A 162 30.54 31.89 3.36
N LEU A 163 30.33 31.94 2.05
CA LEU A 163 29.17 31.29 1.41
C LEU A 163 29.23 29.77 1.57
N GLN A 164 30.41 29.17 1.37
CA GLN A 164 30.60 27.74 1.58
C GLN A 164 30.34 27.34 3.04
N LYS A 165 30.85 28.10 4.02
CA LYS A 165 30.55 27.88 5.44
C LYS A 165 29.05 27.99 5.75
N LEU A 166 28.37 29.00 5.21
CA LEU A 166 26.93 29.15 5.40
C LEU A 166 26.16 27.98 4.77
N GLN A 167 26.61 27.47 3.62
CA GLN A 167 26.04 26.28 3.00
C GLN A 167 26.24 25.03 3.86
N GLU A 168 27.44 24.85 4.42
CA GLU A 168 27.74 23.77 5.37
C GLU A 168 26.88 23.88 6.63
N GLU A 169 26.71 25.08 7.20
CA GLU A 169 25.83 25.34 8.34
C GLU A 169 24.36 25.04 8.03
N ILE A 170 23.87 25.43 6.85
CA ILE A 170 22.51 25.12 6.39
C ILE A 170 22.33 23.60 6.26
N GLU A 171 23.31 22.90 5.72
CA GLU A 171 23.22 21.44 5.56
C GLU A 171 23.23 20.74 6.92
N GLN A 172 24.08 21.16 7.85
CA GLN A 172 24.05 20.68 9.24
C GLN A 172 22.70 20.97 9.91
N GLN A 173 22.10 22.13 9.67
CA GLN A 173 20.75 22.44 10.17
C GLN A 173 19.67 21.57 9.53
N ARG A 174 19.79 21.19 8.25
CA ARG A 174 18.87 20.25 7.61
C ARG A 174 19.00 18.85 8.22
N ASP A 175 20.21 18.38 8.43
CA ASP A 175 20.46 17.08 9.05
C ASP A 175 19.89 17.03 10.48
N THR A 176 20.06 18.10 11.26
CA THR A 176 19.47 18.17 12.61
C THR A 176 17.94 18.22 12.57
N MET A 177 17.34 19.01 11.66
CA MET A 177 15.87 19.01 11.46
C MET A 177 15.34 17.64 11.06
N GLN A 178 16.02 16.93 10.16
CA GLN A 178 15.64 15.58 9.78
C GLN A 178 15.76 14.59 10.95
N SER A 179 16.78 14.74 11.80
CA SER A 179 16.92 13.95 13.02
C SER A 179 15.77 14.21 14.00
N TYR A 180 15.36 15.47 14.17
CA TYR A 180 14.24 15.85 15.04
C TYR A 180 12.90 15.39 14.49
N GLN A 181 12.68 15.42 13.18
CA GLN A 181 11.49 14.82 12.57
C GLN A 181 11.42 13.31 12.81
N LYS A 182 12.54 12.60 12.70
CA LYS A 182 12.58 11.16 13.02
C LYS A 182 12.24 10.91 14.49
N GLN A 183 12.77 11.73 15.40
CA GLN A 183 12.47 11.64 16.84
C GLN A 183 11.01 11.98 17.15
N LEU A 184 10.43 12.99 16.49
CA LEU A 184 9.02 13.31 16.62
C LEU A 184 8.14 12.15 16.17
N ASN A 185 8.42 11.57 15.00
CA ASN A 185 7.66 10.43 14.49
C ASN A 185 7.77 9.21 15.43
N SER A 186 8.95 8.95 16.02
CA SER A 186 9.08 7.87 17.00
C SER A 186 8.28 8.16 18.28
N LEU A 187 8.30 9.41 18.76
CA LEU A 187 7.53 9.81 19.94
C LEU A 187 6.02 9.74 19.69
N GLU A 188 5.54 10.17 18.51
CA GLU A 188 4.12 10.02 18.12
C GLU A 188 3.71 8.55 18.04
N SER A 189 4.58 7.68 17.53
CA SER A 189 4.34 6.23 17.53
C SER A 189 4.28 5.65 18.94
N GLU A 190 5.21 6.05 19.82
CA GLU A 190 5.20 5.64 21.23
C GLU A 190 3.96 6.15 21.97
N GLU A 191 3.53 7.39 21.70
CA GLU A 191 2.31 7.97 22.25
C GLU A 191 1.09 7.17 21.80
N PHE A 192 0.98 6.85 20.51
CA PHE A 192 -0.11 6.04 19.97
C PHE A 192 -0.16 4.66 20.64
N GLU A 193 0.97 3.97 20.78
CA GLU A 193 1.05 2.69 21.48
C GLU A 193 0.62 2.81 22.95
N MET A 194 1.00 3.88 23.64
CA MET A 194 0.61 4.11 25.03
C MET A 194 -0.88 4.39 25.16
N VAL A 195 -1.47 5.16 24.24
CA VAL A 195 -2.92 5.40 24.19
C VAL A 195 -3.67 4.09 23.95
N GLU A 196 -3.21 3.24 23.04
CA GLU A 196 -3.81 1.92 22.80
C GLU A 196 -3.72 1.02 24.04
N LYS A 197 -2.56 0.98 24.70
CA LYS A 197 -2.37 0.26 25.98
C LYS A 197 -3.30 0.78 27.07
N LEU A 198 -3.48 2.10 27.18
CA LEU A 198 -4.40 2.71 28.14
C LEU A 198 -5.86 2.37 27.82
N ALA A 199 -6.25 2.37 26.54
CA ALA A 199 -7.59 1.97 26.14
C ALA A 199 -7.88 0.50 26.50
N LEU A 200 -6.91 -0.39 26.27
CA LEU A 200 -7.00 -1.80 26.63
C LEU A 200 -7.08 -2.01 28.16
N LEU A 201 -6.26 -1.30 28.93
CA LEU A 201 -6.31 -1.34 30.40
C LEU A 201 -7.63 -0.79 30.95
N ASN A 202 -8.17 0.28 30.36
CA ASN A 202 -9.48 0.82 30.76
C ASN A 202 -10.61 -0.16 30.46
N LYS A 203 -10.55 -0.85 29.31
CA LYS A 203 -11.50 -1.91 28.98
C LYS A 203 -11.43 -3.06 30.00
N GLN A 204 -10.23 -3.56 30.29
CA GLN A 204 -10.03 -4.60 31.31
C GLN A 204 -10.55 -4.17 32.69
N LYS A 205 -10.29 -2.92 33.08
CA LYS A 205 -10.83 -2.35 34.33
C LYS A 205 -12.36 -2.37 34.33
N GLN A 206 -12.99 -2.00 33.22
CA GLN A 206 -14.45 -2.00 33.10
C GLN A 206 -15.02 -3.42 33.16
N ASP A 207 -14.42 -4.37 32.44
CA ASP A 207 -14.79 -5.79 32.49
C ASP A 207 -14.70 -6.35 33.93
N HIS A 208 -13.64 -5.98 34.67
CA HIS A 208 -13.49 -6.37 36.08
C HIS A 208 -14.53 -5.72 37.00
N LEU A 209 -14.87 -4.44 36.78
CA LEU A 209 -15.92 -3.77 37.55
C LEU A 209 -17.29 -4.40 37.31
N GLU A 210 -17.60 -4.77 36.06
CA GLU A 210 -18.83 -5.48 35.72
C GLU A 210 -18.89 -6.86 36.37
N ALA A 211 -17.78 -7.61 36.37
CA ALA A 211 -17.69 -8.90 37.05
C ALA A 211 -17.87 -8.77 38.57
N ILE A 212 -17.28 -7.74 39.20
CA ILE A 212 -17.48 -7.45 40.62
C ILE A 212 -18.96 -7.09 40.89
N GLN A 213 -19.58 -6.30 40.02
CA GLN A 213 -20.99 -5.94 40.16
C GLN A 213 -21.90 -7.17 40.07
N GLN A 214 -21.64 -8.07 39.11
CA GLN A 214 -22.38 -9.33 38.98
C GLN A 214 -22.18 -10.22 40.20
N ALA A 215 -20.96 -10.38 40.69
CA ALA A 215 -20.68 -11.15 41.90
C ALA A 215 -21.40 -10.57 43.13
N ASN A 216 -21.45 -9.24 43.25
CA ASN A 216 -22.20 -8.56 44.30
C ASN A 216 -23.72 -8.75 44.15
N GLN A 217 -24.25 -8.71 42.92
CA GLN A 217 -25.66 -9.04 42.67
C GLN A 217 -26.00 -10.47 43.08
N THR A 218 -25.15 -11.45 42.75
CA THR A 218 -25.34 -12.83 43.21
C THR A 218 -25.26 -12.96 44.73
N LEU A 219 -24.40 -12.18 45.39
CA LEU A 219 -24.36 -12.09 46.86
C LEU A 219 -25.63 -11.48 47.46
N GLU A 220 -26.18 -10.44 46.83
CA GLU A 220 -27.44 -9.80 47.25
C GLU A 220 -28.68 -10.68 46.98
N GLU A 221 -28.66 -11.47 45.91
CA GLU A 221 -29.70 -12.46 45.59
C GLU A 221 -29.67 -13.69 46.51
N HIS A 222 -28.52 -13.98 47.13
CA HIS A 222 -28.32 -15.06 48.09
C HIS A 222 -27.78 -14.58 49.45
N PRO A 223 -28.54 -13.72 50.18
CA PRO A 223 -28.05 -13.05 51.39
C PRO A 223 -27.88 -13.95 52.62
N TYR A 224 -28.25 -15.24 52.53
CA TYR A 224 -28.23 -16.21 53.63
C TYR A 224 -27.27 -17.38 53.40
N VAL A 225 -26.32 -17.29 52.46
CA VAL A 225 -25.30 -18.33 52.28
C VAL A 225 -23.97 -17.80 52.78
N THR A 226 -23.66 -18.09 54.04
CA THR A 226 -22.33 -17.83 54.60
C THR A 226 -21.33 -18.76 53.91
N GLU A 227 -20.08 -18.34 53.69
CA GLU A 227 -19.01 -19.21 53.15
C GLU A 227 -18.92 -20.55 53.90
N LYS A 228 -19.17 -20.52 55.22
CA LYS A 228 -19.24 -21.70 56.09
C LYS A 228 -20.41 -22.63 55.76
N GLU A 229 -21.55 -22.11 55.35
CA GLU A 229 -22.74 -22.90 54.98
C GLU A 229 -22.57 -23.50 53.59
N PHE A 230 -21.92 -22.78 52.66
CA PHE A 230 -21.54 -23.34 51.36
C PHE A 230 -20.54 -24.49 51.52
N VAL A 231 -19.49 -24.30 52.32
CA VAL A 231 -18.51 -25.36 52.61
C VAL A 231 -19.17 -26.53 53.34
N ALA A 232 -20.05 -26.28 54.31
CA ALA A 232 -20.79 -27.35 54.98
C ALA A 232 -21.74 -28.10 54.02
N ALA A 233 -22.37 -27.42 53.07
CA ALA A 233 -23.21 -28.03 52.04
C ALA A 233 -22.37 -28.86 51.06
N ALA A 234 -21.21 -28.37 50.64
CA ALA A 234 -20.27 -29.11 49.81
C ALA A 234 -19.73 -30.35 50.53
N ASP A 235 -19.37 -30.23 51.82
CA ASP A 235 -18.89 -31.33 52.65
C ASP A 235 -19.99 -32.38 52.89
N THR A 236 -21.21 -31.96 53.17
CA THR A 236 -22.34 -32.89 53.33
C THR A 236 -22.67 -33.59 52.01
N PHE A 237 -22.64 -32.88 50.88
CA PHE A 237 -22.83 -33.47 49.55
C PHE A 237 -21.74 -34.49 49.22
N ASN A 238 -20.47 -34.15 49.43
CA ASN A 238 -19.35 -35.08 49.23
C ASN A 238 -19.45 -36.30 50.14
N ARG A 239 -19.85 -36.12 51.41
CA ARG A 239 -20.11 -37.26 52.32
C ARG A 239 -21.21 -38.17 51.80
N TYR A 240 -22.31 -37.63 51.28
CA TYR A 240 -23.37 -38.44 50.67
C TYR A 240 -22.87 -39.16 49.42
N MET A 241 -22.08 -38.50 48.57
CA MET A 241 -21.45 -39.13 47.41
C MET A 241 -20.55 -40.32 47.81
N ASP A 242 -19.74 -40.15 48.85
CA ASP A 242 -18.84 -41.20 49.35
C ASP A 242 -19.61 -42.38 49.95
N ILE A 243 -20.65 -42.11 50.75
CA ILE A 243 -21.50 -43.15 51.38
C ILE A 243 -22.22 -43.99 50.32
N HIS A 244 -22.74 -43.34 49.27
CA HIS A 244 -23.52 -44.01 48.23
C HIS A 244 -22.65 -44.50 47.06
N GLN A 245 -21.34 -44.28 47.10
CA GLN A 245 -20.41 -44.54 45.99
C GLN A 245 -20.92 -43.95 44.67
N PHE A 246 -21.54 -42.77 44.76
CA PHE A 246 -22.16 -42.06 43.66
C PHE A 246 -21.31 -40.84 43.34
N ARG A 247 -20.94 -40.65 42.07
CA ARG A 247 -20.17 -39.47 41.65
C ARG A 247 -20.88 -38.74 40.53
N LEU A 248 -21.33 -37.52 40.82
CA LEU A 248 -21.90 -36.64 39.81
C LEU A 248 -20.79 -36.09 38.91
N GLU A 249 -20.90 -36.28 37.60
CA GLU A 249 -19.89 -35.80 36.65
C GLU A 249 -20.38 -34.53 35.94
N LYS A 250 -21.61 -34.56 35.43
CA LYS A 250 -22.23 -33.41 34.78
C LYS A 250 -23.72 -33.38 35.07
N ASN A 251 -24.22 -32.20 35.40
CA ASN A 251 -25.64 -31.92 35.57
C ASN A 251 -25.98 -30.67 34.77
N ASN A 252 -26.50 -30.87 33.57
CA ASN A 252 -27.05 -29.82 32.72
C ASN A 252 -28.57 -30.02 32.60
N ASP A 253 -29.29 -29.00 32.14
CA ASP A 253 -30.75 -29.06 31.97
C ASP A 253 -31.22 -30.21 31.06
N GLN A 254 -30.36 -30.62 30.12
CA GLN A 254 -30.67 -31.68 29.14
C GLN A 254 -30.06 -33.05 29.50
N LEU A 255 -28.94 -33.08 30.22
CA LEU A 255 -28.13 -34.29 30.42
C LEU A 255 -27.71 -34.42 31.89
N LEU A 256 -27.98 -35.57 32.48
CA LEU A 256 -27.49 -35.96 33.80
C LEU A 256 -26.54 -37.15 33.64
N GLN A 257 -25.29 -36.95 34.03
CA GLN A 257 -24.23 -37.95 33.97
C GLN A 257 -23.67 -38.19 35.37
N PHE A 258 -23.69 -39.45 35.78
CA PHE A 258 -23.06 -39.85 37.03
C PHE A 258 -22.48 -41.26 36.93
N SER A 259 -21.50 -41.53 37.78
CA SER A 259 -20.93 -42.85 37.95
C SER A 259 -21.36 -43.49 39.27
N MET A 260 -21.65 -44.79 39.24
CA MET A 260 -22.02 -45.59 40.41
C MET A 260 -21.00 -46.67 40.71
N GLY A 261 -20.73 -46.85 42.01
CA GLY A 261 -19.93 -47.94 42.54
C GLY A 261 -18.51 -47.98 42.00
N GLY A 262 -18.00 -46.89 41.41
CA GLY A 262 -16.66 -46.78 40.81
C GLY A 262 -16.46 -47.55 39.50
N GLY A 263 -17.53 -47.92 38.78
CA GLY A 263 -17.38 -48.74 37.57
C GLY A 263 -18.47 -48.66 36.51
N ILE A 264 -19.65 -48.14 36.83
CA ILE A 264 -20.71 -47.91 35.84
C ILE A 264 -20.84 -46.40 35.63
N HIS A 265 -20.87 -45.97 34.37
CA HIS A 265 -21.28 -44.63 33.97
C HIS A 265 -22.69 -44.67 33.41
N ILE A 266 -23.59 -43.87 33.98
CA ILE A 266 -24.99 -43.77 33.58
C ILE A 266 -25.22 -42.36 33.04
N THR A 267 -25.67 -42.28 31.80
CA THR A 267 -26.11 -41.04 31.17
C THR A 267 -27.63 -41.08 30.99
N PHE A 268 -28.30 -40.10 31.57
CA PHE A 268 -29.71 -39.83 31.35
C PHE A 268 -29.86 -38.61 30.46
N ASP A 269 -30.58 -38.77 29.36
CA ASP A 269 -31.08 -37.66 28.58
C ASP A 269 -32.48 -37.30 29.10
N ARG A 270 -32.57 -36.16 29.81
CA ARG A 270 -33.82 -35.70 30.44
C ARG A 270 -34.92 -35.41 29.43
N THR A 271 -34.55 -35.00 28.21
CA THR A 271 -35.51 -34.70 27.14
C THR A 271 -36.06 -35.97 26.51
N GLN A 272 -35.22 -37.00 26.34
CA GLN A 272 -35.63 -38.28 25.79
C GLN A 272 -36.40 -39.15 26.79
N LEU A 273 -36.12 -38.99 28.09
CA LEU A 273 -36.84 -39.66 29.17
C LEU A 273 -38.28 -39.15 29.28
N GLN A 274 -38.49 -37.83 29.17
CA GLN A 274 -39.83 -37.22 29.12
C GLN A 274 -40.63 -37.68 27.89
N ASN A 275 -39.95 -37.87 26.75
CA ASN A 275 -40.54 -38.31 25.49
C ASN A 275 -40.70 -39.83 25.36
N ARG A 276 -40.41 -40.60 26.42
CA ARG A 276 -40.49 -42.07 26.46
C ARG A 276 -39.75 -42.77 25.30
N ALA A 277 -38.58 -42.26 24.95
CA ALA A 277 -37.77 -42.82 23.87
C ALA A 277 -36.91 -44.01 24.35
N PRO A 278 -36.78 -45.10 23.56
CA PRO A 278 -36.09 -46.33 23.97
C PRO A 278 -34.56 -46.21 24.14
N LYS A 279 -33.97 -45.02 23.89
CA LYS A 279 -32.53 -44.72 24.05
C LYS A 279 -32.24 -43.65 25.12
N ALA A 280 -33.20 -43.36 25.99
CA ALA A 280 -33.10 -42.29 26.98
C ALA A 280 -32.03 -42.54 28.07
N VAL A 281 -31.67 -43.80 28.30
CA VAL A 281 -30.67 -44.21 29.30
C VAL A 281 -29.54 -44.96 28.63
N LEU A 282 -28.33 -44.45 28.76
CA LEU A 282 -27.11 -45.11 28.30
C LEU A 282 -26.31 -45.57 29.50
N ILE A 283 -26.07 -46.87 29.58
CA ILE A 283 -25.26 -47.50 30.61
C ILE A 283 -23.98 -48.00 29.95
N GLN A 284 -22.84 -47.52 30.43
CA GLN A 284 -21.52 -47.91 29.96
C GLN A 284 -20.68 -48.36 31.14
N LEU A 285 -19.88 -49.41 30.95
CA LEU A 285 -18.84 -49.75 31.91
C LEU A 285 -17.63 -48.83 31.70
N LEU A 286 -16.99 -48.43 32.79
CA LEU A 286 -15.68 -47.80 32.71
C LEU A 286 -14.65 -48.87 32.32
N GLY A 287 -13.84 -48.62 31.28
CA GLY A 287 -12.94 -49.63 30.71
C GLY A 287 -11.92 -50.25 31.69
N THR A 288 -11.64 -49.60 32.81
CA THR A 288 -10.85 -50.18 33.91
C THR A 288 -11.55 -51.36 34.59
N ARG A 289 -12.88 -51.29 34.72
CA ARG A 289 -13.71 -52.35 35.33
C ARG A 289 -14.03 -53.49 34.38
N GLU A 290 -14.06 -53.26 33.07
CA GLU A 290 -14.14 -54.34 32.07
C GLU A 290 -12.97 -55.33 32.23
N ILE A 291 -11.78 -54.80 32.47
CA ILE A 291 -10.56 -55.60 32.65
C ILE A 291 -10.58 -56.36 34.00
N GLU A 292 -11.11 -55.75 35.07
CA GLU A 292 -11.18 -56.37 36.40
C GLU A 292 -12.29 -57.43 36.55
N LEU A 293 -13.39 -57.27 35.82
CA LEU A 293 -14.53 -58.19 35.84
C LEU A 293 -14.34 -59.34 34.84
N GLY A 294 -13.56 -59.15 33.77
CA GLY A 294 -13.29 -60.17 32.77
C GLY A 294 -14.60 -60.73 32.19
N PRO A 295 -14.85 -62.06 32.25
CA PRO A 295 -16.09 -62.67 31.76
C PRO A 295 -17.38 -62.16 32.42
N LEU A 296 -17.29 -61.54 33.61
CA LEU A 296 -18.46 -60.99 34.31
C LEU A 296 -18.93 -59.65 33.70
N ALA A 297 -18.16 -59.04 32.79
CA ALA A 297 -18.54 -57.82 32.10
C ALA A 297 -19.79 -57.99 31.24
N GLU A 298 -20.08 -59.21 30.77
CA GLU A 298 -21.28 -59.50 29.99
C GLU A 298 -22.58 -59.28 30.76
N LEU A 299 -22.56 -59.38 32.09
CA LEU A 299 -23.73 -59.12 32.95
C LEU A 299 -24.23 -57.68 32.90
N VAL A 300 -23.45 -56.75 32.34
CA VAL A 300 -23.84 -55.36 32.07
C VAL A 300 -24.97 -55.30 31.04
N HIS A 301 -25.07 -56.28 30.15
CA HIS A 301 -26.18 -56.40 29.20
C HIS A 301 -27.51 -56.62 29.92
N GLY A 302 -27.48 -57.28 31.08
CA GLY A 302 -28.63 -57.41 31.98
C GLY A 302 -29.12 -56.10 32.58
N LEU A 303 -28.26 -55.09 32.74
CA LEU A 303 -28.69 -53.76 33.17
C LEU A 303 -29.62 -53.10 32.13
N LYS A 304 -29.45 -53.41 30.84
CA LYS A 304 -30.37 -52.94 29.79
C LYS A 304 -31.76 -53.57 29.93
N LEU A 305 -31.86 -54.79 30.47
CA LEU A 305 -33.14 -55.44 30.77
C LEU A 305 -33.85 -54.82 31.96
N VAL A 306 -33.10 -54.46 33.00
CA VAL A 306 -33.64 -53.82 34.21
C VAL A 306 -34.30 -52.48 33.91
N VAL A 307 -33.79 -51.77 32.90
CA VAL A 307 -34.27 -50.46 32.45
C VAL A 307 -35.43 -50.57 31.45
N ARG A 308 -35.67 -51.76 30.87
CA ARG A 308 -36.73 -51.97 29.90
C ARG A 308 -38.09 -51.62 30.52
N ASP A 309 -38.84 -50.76 29.85
CA ASP A 309 -40.20 -50.33 30.21
C ASP A 309 -40.36 -49.47 31.49
N LYS A 310 -39.27 -48.92 32.04
CA LYS A 310 -39.29 -47.98 33.18
C LYS A 310 -38.89 -46.56 32.76
N TRP A 311 -39.56 -45.55 33.31
CA TRP A 311 -39.39 -44.13 32.93
C TRP A 311 -39.15 -43.18 34.11
N ASP A 312 -39.13 -43.70 35.34
CA ASP A 312 -38.89 -42.92 36.56
C ASP A 312 -37.40 -42.99 36.94
N MET A 313 -36.76 -41.83 37.08
CA MET A 313 -35.32 -41.72 37.34
C MET A 313 -34.93 -42.44 38.63
N ASP A 314 -35.68 -42.21 39.70
CA ASP A 314 -35.33 -42.73 41.03
C ASP A 314 -35.45 -44.26 41.06
N GLN A 315 -36.50 -44.80 40.42
CA GLN A 315 -36.69 -46.24 40.31
C GLN A 315 -35.60 -46.89 39.45
N ILE A 316 -35.25 -46.27 38.31
CA ILE A 316 -34.20 -46.77 37.43
C ILE A 316 -32.86 -46.80 38.18
N THR A 317 -32.51 -45.73 38.90
CA THR A 317 -31.25 -45.68 39.66
C THR A 317 -31.20 -46.70 40.79
N GLN A 318 -32.31 -46.89 41.51
CA GLN A 318 -32.40 -47.88 42.59
C GLN A 318 -32.29 -49.31 42.04
N ASP A 319 -32.94 -49.61 40.92
CA ASP A 319 -32.90 -50.94 40.31
C ASP A 319 -31.53 -51.27 39.73
N ILE A 320 -30.87 -50.30 39.10
CA ILE A 320 -29.48 -50.44 38.64
C ILE A 320 -28.55 -50.67 39.83
N ALA A 321 -28.73 -49.93 40.93
CA ALA A 321 -27.94 -50.10 42.15
C ALA A 321 -28.12 -51.49 42.76
N MET A 322 -29.38 -51.96 42.87
CA MET A 322 -29.68 -53.29 43.40
C MET A 322 -29.11 -54.40 42.53
N TYR A 323 -29.25 -54.31 41.21
CA TYR A 323 -28.67 -55.28 40.28
C TYR A 323 -27.14 -55.30 40.38
N TRP A 324 -26.50 -54.13 40.39
CA TRP A 324 -25.04 -54.04 40.46
C TRP A 324 -24.47 -54.54 41.79
N ASN A 325 -25.16 -54.27 42.90
CA ASN A 325 -24.79 -54.84 44.20
C ASN A 325 -24.84 -56.37 44.17
N ARG A 326 -25.85 -56.97 43.52
CA ARG A 326 -25.92 -58.44 43.36
C ARG A 326 -24.79 -58.99 42.50
N VAL A 327 -24.46 -58.32 41.39
CA VAL A 327 -23.27 -58.67 40.58
C VAL A 327 -22.00 -58.62 41.43
N SER A 328 -21.84 -57.60 42.27
CA SER A 328 -20.69 -57.48 43.18
C SER A 328 -20.65 -58.60 44.23
N MET A 329 -21.81 -59.03 44.75
CA MET A 329 -21.89 -60.16 45.70
C MET A 329 -21.52 -61.48 45.02
N ILE A 330 -22.00 -61.73 43.79
CA ILE A 330 -21.63 -62.91 43.00
C ILE A 330 -20.12 -62.91 42.70
N GLN A 331 -19.55 -61.75 42.35
CA GLN A 331 -18.11 -61.62 42.14
C GLN A 331 -17.31 -61.97 43.42
N HIS A 332 -17.80 -61.58 44.59
CA HIS A 332 -17.14 -61.89 45.86
C HIS A 332 -17.14 -63.40 46.14
N GLU A 333 -18.30 -64.06 45.99
CA GLU A 333 -18.43 -65.51 46.15
C GLU A 333 -17.56 -66.29 45.15
N LEU A 334 -17.48 -65.85 43.90
CA LEU A 334 -16.59 -66.45 42.89
C LEU A 334 -15.11 -66.27 43.23
N LYS A 335 -14.72 -65.12 43.76
CA LYS A 335 -13.34 -64.90 44.25
C LYS A 335 -13.02 -65.83 45.40
N ASP A 336 -13.97 -66.09 46.30
CA ASP A 336 -13.77 -67.02 47.42
C ASP A 336 -13.75 -68.48 46.96
N LEU A 337 -14.51 -68.84 45.92
CA LEU A 337 -14.42 -70.14 45.25
C LEU A 337 -13.06 -70.35 44.58
N GLN A 338 -12.56 -69.35 43.82
CA GLN A 338 -11.26 -69.39 43.15
C GLN A 338 -10.09 -69.58 44.14
N LYS A 339 -10.19 -69.06 45.36
CA LYS A 339 -9.16 -69.25 46.40
C LYS A 339 -9.10 -70.70 46.91
N ARG A 340 -10.21 -71.45 46.86
CA ARG A 340 -10.31 -72.79 47.45
C ARG A 340 -10.34 -73.93 46.44
N PHE A 341 -10.87 -73.69 45.25
CA PHE A 341 -11.04 -74.69 44.21
C PHE A 341 -10.50 -74.17 42.87
N TRP A 342 -10.16 -75.10 41.98
CA TRP A 342 -9.82 -74.72 40.60
C TRP A 342 -11.11 -74.36 39.87
N VAL A 343 -11.27 -73.07 39.54
CA VAL A 343 -12.42 -72.54 38.82
C VAL A 343 -11.96 -71.97 37.48
N LYS A 344 -12.61 -72.40 36.40
CA LYS A 344 -12.46 -71.79 35.08
C LYS A 344 -13.72 -70.99 34.79
N ILE A 345 -13.59 -69.73 34.37
CA ILE A 345 -14.72 -68.85 34.06
C ILE A 345 -14.63 -68.51 32.58
N GLU A 346 -15.71 -68.74 31.84
CA GLU A 346 -15.83 -68.43 30.42
C GLU A 346 -16.99 -67.46 30.20
N ALA A 347 -16.83 -66.49 29.29
CA ALA A 347 -17.88 -65.57 28.93
C ALA A 347 -18.91 -66.29 28.05
N LEU A 348 -20.20 -66.12 28.34
CA LEU A 348 -21.28 -66.57 27.49
C LEU A 348 -21.71 -65.37 26.64
N GLU A 349 -20.97 -65.12 25.57
CA GLU A 349 -21.21 -64.01 24.65
C GLU A 349 -22.45 -64.33 23.79
N SER A 350 -23.52 -63.55 23.96
CA SER A 350 -24.71 -63.60 23.11
C SER A 350 -25.18 -62.17 22.79
N ASP A 351 -25.64 -61.95 21.56
CA ASP A 351 -26.21 -60.66 21.13
C ASP A 351 -27.54 -60.35 21.85
N SER A 352 -28.18 -61.36 22.45
CA SER A 352 -29.40 -61.19 23.21
C SER A 352 -29.07 -60.83 24.68
N PRO A 353 -29.62 -59.74 25.23
CA PRO A 353 -29.31 -59.31 26.60
C PRO A 353 -29.85 -60.26 27.67
N GLU A 354 -30.68 -61.24 27.30
CA GLU A 354 -31.26 -62.26 28.19
C GLU A 354 -30.39 -63.53 28.29
N GLU A 355 -29.55 -63.81 27.29
CA GLU A 355 -28.67 -64.98 27.25
C GLU A 355 -27.20 -64.62 27.50
N ALA A 356 -26.84 -63.33 27.43
CA ALA A 356 -25.48 -62.84 27.73
C ALA A 356 -25.12 -63.01 29.21
N GLY A 357 -24.07 -63.75 29.50
CA GLY A 357 -23.72 -64.11 30.88
C GLY A 357 -22.32 -64.71 31.01
N PHE A 358 -22.14 -65.58 31.99
CA PHE A 358 -20.88 -66.31 32.15
C PHE A 358 -21.14 -67.74 32.60
N SER A 359 -20.32 -68.66 32.12
CA SER A 359 -20.26 -70.04 32.60
C SER A 359 -19.06 -70.19 33.51
N PHE A 360 -19.19 -70.95 34.60
CA PHE A 360 -18.05 -71.30 35.43
C PHE A 360 -18.00 -72.80 35.71
N ASP A 361 -16.81 -73.36 35.53
CA ASP A 361 -16.48 -74.75 35.79
C ASP A 361 -15.70 -74.85 37.10
N VAL A 362 -16.29 -75.47 38.13
CA VAL A 362 -15.60 -75.76 39.39
C VAL A 362 -15.15 -77.20 39.40
N CYS A 363 -13.84 -77.44 39.49
CA CYS A 363 -13.28 -78.77 39.65
C CYS A 363 -13.10 -79.09 41.14
N LEU A 364 -13.79 -80.12 41.60
CA LEU A 364 -13.79 -80.58 42.98
C LEU A 364 -13.01 -81.90 43.08
N THR A 365 -12.00 -81.94 43.95
CA THR A 365 -11.18 -83.13 44.18
C THR A 365 -11.07 -83.41 45.67
N SER A 366 -11.52 -84.59 46.10
CA SER A 366 -11.26 -85.11 47.44
C SER A 366 -10.32 -86.31 47.37
N PHE A 367 -9.16 -86.19 48.01
CA PHE A 367 -8.20 -87.30 48.16
C PHE A 367 -8.72 -88.36 49.14
N VAL A 368 -9.48 -87.94 50.16
CA VAL A 368 -10.04 -88.83 51.19
C VAL A 368 -11.19 -89.67 50.61
N GLY A 369 -12.09 -89.03 49.85
CA GLY A 369 -13.22 -89.69 49.19
C GLY A 369 -12.89 -90.35 47.84
N LYS A 370 -11.63 -90.27 47.38
CA LYS A 370 -11.17 -90.75 46.06
C LYS A 370 -12.13 -90.36 44.92
N ALA A 371 -12.61 -89.11 44.93
CA ALA A 371 -13.56 -88.63 43.96
C ALA A 371 -13.09 -87.32 43.33
N LYS A 372 -13.32 -87.21 42.01
CA LYS A 372 -13.13 -85.98 41.25
C LYS A 372 -14.29 -85.78 40.31
N PHE A 373 -14.90 -84.60 40.38
CA PHE A 373 -15.97 -84.20 39.48
C PHE A 373 -15.87 -82.71 39.18
N THR A 374 -16.46 -82.31 38.06
CA THR A 374 -16.53 -80.91 37.62
C THR A 374 -17.99 -80.51 37.54
N ILE A 375 -18.31 -79.35 38.08
CA ILE A 375 -19.63 -78.71 37.97
C ILE A 375 -19.50 -77.54 37.01
N SER A 376 -20.31 -77.51 35.97
CA SER A 376 -20.46 -76.39 35.03
C SER A 376 -21.83 -75.75 35.26
N LEU A 377 -21.84 -74.44 35.50
CA LEU A 377 -23.06 -73.65 35.74
C LEU A 377 -23.05 -72.39 34.87
N ASP A 378 -24.13 -72.21 34.12
CA ASP A 378 -24.35 -71.03 33.27
C ASP A 378 -25.17 -70.00 34.04
N ILE A 379 -24.63 -68.79 34.18
CA ILE A 379 -25.25 -67.68 34.91
C ILE A 379 -25.69 -66.61 33.92
N THR A 380 -27.00 -66.48 33.75
CA THR A 380 -27.64 -65.46 32.93
C THR A 380 -28.12 -64.28 33.78
N PRO A 381 -28.50 -63.14 33.18
CA PRO A 381 -28.98 -61.95 33.90
C PRO A 381 -30.24 -62.22 34.73
N ASN A 382 -31.07 -63.17 34.31
CA ASN A 382 -32.23 -63.64 35.08
C ASN A 382 -31.83 -64.28 36.42
N ASN A 383 -30.66 -64.94 36.49
CA ASN A 383 -30.13 -65.48 37.74
C ASN A 383 -29.65 -64.38 38.69
N VAL A 384 -29.17 -63.25 38.14
CA VAL A 384 -28.80 -62.06 38.94
C VAL A 384 -30.06 -61.34 39.45
N LEU A 385 -31.14 -61.33 38.67
CA LEU A 385 -32.44 -60.78 39.09
C LEU A 385 -33.12 -61.60 40.20
N ASN A 386 -32.92 -62.93 40.19
CA ASN A 386 -33.50 -63.84 41.18
C ASN A 386 -32.55 -64.19 42.34
N TYR A 387 -31.41 -63.52 42.45
CA TYR A 387 -30.45 -63.69 43.55
C TYR A 387 -31.17 -63.59 44.92
N PRO A 388 -30.95 -64.53 45.86
CA PRO A 388 -29.88 -65.53 45.89
C PRO A 388 -30.20 -66.88 45.22
N ALA A 389 -31.40 -67.07 44.65
CA ALA A 389 -31.81 -68.33 44.04
C ALA A 389 -31.11 -68.57 42.70
N LEU A 390 -30.74 -69.84 42.46
CA LEU A 390 -30.07 -70.31 41.24
C LEU A 390 -31.07 -71.06 40.36
N ASN A 391 -31.18 -70.69 39.08
CA ASN A 391 -31.82 -71.57 38.10
C ASN A 391 -30.81 -72.66 37.70
N LEU A 392 -31.16 -73.92 37.95
CA LEU A 392 -30.28 -75.08 37.77
C LEU A 392 -30.49 -75.79 36.43
N ASP A 393 -31.25 -75.18 35.50
CA ASP A 393 -31.67 -75.81 34.24
C ASP A 393 -30.50 -76.12 33.29
N HIS A 394 -29.40 -75.36 33.38
CA HIS A 394 -28.19 -75.55 32.58
C HIS A 394 -27.01 -76.15 33.37
N MET A 395 -27.26 -76.73 34.56
CA MET A 395 -26.22 -77.35 35.36
C MET A 395 -25.74 -78.68 34.74
N ARG A 396 -24.44 -78.80 34.48
CA ARG A 396 -23.80 -80.05 34.04
C ARG A 396 -22.83 -80.55 35.10
N VAL A 397 -22.87 -81.85 35.40
CA VAL A 397 -21.95 -82.48 36.35
C VAL A 397 -21.21 -83.61 35.64
N ASN A 398 -19.89 -83.49 35.57
CA ASN A 398 -19.02 -84.49 34.95
C ASN A 398 -18.22 -85.21 36.05
N LEU A 399 -18.55 -86.46 36.32
CA LEU A 399 -17.79 -87.32 37.24
C LEU A 399 -16.59 -87.92 36.48
N HIS A 400 -15.36 -87.61 36.93
CA HIS A 400 -14.14 -88.15 36.34
C HIS A 400 -13.78 -89.52 36.95
N TYR A 401 -13.91 -89.65 38.26
CA TYR A 401 -13.77 -90.91 38.99
C TYR A 401 -14.41 -90.78 40.39
N GLY A 402 -14.96 -91.87 40.92
CA GLY A 402 -15.58 -91.92 42.25
C GLY A 402 -16.46 -93.17 42.44
N LEU A 403 -16.87 -93.43 43.68
CA LEU A 403 -17.72 -94.57 44.06
C LEU A 403 -19.24 -94.30 43.93
N ILE A 404 -19.63 -93.09 43.54
CA ILE A 404 -21.02 -92.62 43.43
C ILE A 404 -21.40 -92.54 41.94
N THR A 405 -22.65 -92.86 41.61
CA THR A 405 -23.18 -92.74 40.25
C THR A 405 -23.43 -91.27 39.89
N GLN A 406 -23.30 -90.94 38.60
CA GLN A 406 -23.48 -89.56 38.11
C GLN A 406 -24.88 -89.00 38.45
N GLU A 407 -25.93 -89.81 38.33
CA GLU A 407 -27.31 -89.42 38.60
C GLU A 407 -27.55 -89.08 40.10
N ASP A 408 -26.97 -89.84 41.02
CA ASP A 408 -27.09 -89.58 42.46
C ASP A 408 -26.32 -88.31 42.88
N LEU A 409 -25.17 -88.06 42.25
CA LEU A 409 -24.38 -86.85 42.47
C LEU A 409 -25.11 -85.60 41.94
N GLU A 410 -25.71 -85.68 40.76
CA GLU A 410 -26.55 -84.61 40.21
C GLU A 410 -27.76 -84.32 41.08
N GLY A 411 -28.43 -85.35 41.61
CA GLY A 411 -29.56 -85.21 42.53
C GLY A 411 -29.18 -84.53 43.86
N LEU A 412 -28.05 -84.92 44.45
CA LEU A 412 -27.53 -84.31 45.68
C LEU A 412 -27.11 -82.85 45.47
N LEU A 413 -26.43 -82.55 44.37
CA LEU A 413 -26.01 -81.19 44.04
C LEU A 413 -27.20 -80.29 43.74
N LYS A 414 -28.18 -80.75 42.97
CA LYS A 414 -29.39 -79.97 42.68
C LYS A 414 -30.16 -79.63 43.95
N LYS A 415 -30.30 -80.60 44.88
CA LYS A 415 -30.96 -80.36 46.16
C LYS A 415 -30.18 -79.36 47.02
N ALA A 416 -28.88 -79.55 47.19
CA ALA A 416 -28.04 -78.69 48.03
C ALA A 416 -27.94 -77.26 47.47
N LEU A 417 -27.78 -77.09 46.15
CA LEU A 417 -27.72 -75.77 45.52
C LEU A 417 -29.08 -75.07 45.48
N SER A 418 -30.20 -75.81 45.45
CA SER A 418 -31.54 -75.21 45.58
C SER A 418 -31.82 -74.66 46.99
N GLU A 419 -31.21 -75.25 48.03
CA GLU A 419 -31.36 -74.82 49.42
C GLU A 419 -30.40 -73.68 49.80
N SER A 420 -29.15 -73.69 49.31
CA SER A 420 -28.15 -72.67 49.65
C SER A 420 -28.11 -71.47 48.70
N GLY A 421 -28.56 -71.64 47.45
CA GLY A 421 -28.40 -70.62 46.41
C GLY A 421 -26.93 -70.27 46.17
N PHE A 422 -26.68 -69.02 45.74
CA PHE A 422 -25.33 -68.47 45.56
C PHE A 422 -24.60 -68.16 46.87
N THR A 423 -25.33 -67.97 47.96
CA THR A 423 -24.75 -67.62 49.26
C THR A 423 -24.14 -68.85 49.91
N ASN A 424 -22.85 -68.80 50.26
CA ASN A 424 -22.07 -69.91 50.84
C ASN A 424 -21.80 -71.09 49.89
N LEU A 425 -21.68 -70.83 48.59
CA LEU A 425 -21.43 -71.89 47.59
C LEU A 425 -20.18 -72.72 47.94
N VAL A 426 -19.16 -72.08 48.50
CA VAL A 426 -17.93 -72.71 48.99
C VAL A 426 -18.21 -73.78 50.07
N ASP A 427 -19.04 -73.45 51.05
CA ASP A 427 -19.31 -74.35 52.18
C ASP A 427 -20.29 -75.46 51.78
N THR A 428 -21.25 -75.18 50.90
CA THR A 428 -22.12 -76.20 50.31
C THR A 428 -21.31 -77.24 49.52
N LEU A 429 -20.40 -76.80 48.66
CA LEU A 429 -19.53 -77.72 47.90
C LEU A 429 -18.58 -78.51 48.80
N ARG A 430 -18.08 -77.91 49.88
CA ARG A 430 -17.26 -78.60 50.88
C ARG A 430 -18.06 -79.68 51.62
N ASN A 431 -19.26 -79.36 52.10
CA ASN A 431 -20.12 -80.31 52.81
C ASN A 431 -20.46 -81.53 51.94
N ILE A 432 -20.65 -81.32 50.63
CA ILE A 432 -20.88 -82.40 49.67
C ILE A 432 -19.61 -83.25 49.51
N LEU A 433 -18.43 -82.65 49.41
CA LEU A 433 -17.17 -83.40 49.38
C LEU A 433 -16.94 -84.23 50.64
N ASP A 434 -17.33 -83.72 51.81
CA ASP A 434 -17.23 -84.43 53.09
C ASP A 434 -18.26 -85.58 53.16
N GLN A 435 -19.49 -85.39 52.67
CA GLN A 435 -20.51 -86.45 52.58
C GLN A 435 -20.11 -87.59 51.63
N ILE A 436 -19.41 -87.29 50.53
CA ILE A 436 -18.88 -88.28 49.58
C ILE A 436 -17.69 -89.05 50.19
N SER A 437 -16.96 -88.42 51.12
CA SER A 437 -15.75 -88.98 51.74
C SER A 437 -16.05 -89.91 52.92
N ILE A 438 -17.26 -89.89 53.48
CA ILE A 438 -17.69 -90.82 54.53
C ILE A 438 -18.25 -92.08 53.84
N PRO A 439 -17.63 -93.27 53.99
CA PRO A 439 -18.22 -94.48 53.48
C PRO A 439 -19.57 -94.69 54.15
N ASN A 440 -20.62 -94.83 53.33
CA ASN A 440 -21.91 -95.35 53.77
C ASN A 440 -21.68 -96.74 54.39
N HIS A 441 -21.45 -96.80 55.70
CA HIS A 441 -21.79 -97.98 56.49
C HIS A 441 -23.31 -98.06 56.55
N ARG A 442 -23.92 -98.49 55.43
CA ARG A 442 -25.19 -99.20 55.51
C ARG A 442 -24.90 -100.53 56.19
N THR A 443 -25.18 -100.53 57.48
CA THR A 443 -25.63 -101.65 58.31
C THR A 443 -26.10 -102.87 57.53
N SER A 444 -25.24 -103.87 57.39
CA SER A 444 -25.65 -105.27 57.25
C SER A 444 -25.69 -105.89 58.65
N SER A 445 -26.90 -105.91 59.22
CA SER A 445 -27.49 -107.00 60.00
C SER A 445 -26.58 -107.82 60.94
N LEU A 446 -26.70 -107.54 62.24
CA LEU A 446 -26.79 -108.59 63.26
C LEU A 446 -28.27 -109.00 63.34
N HIS A 447 -28.57 -110.19 62.80
CA HIS A 447 -29.46 -111.15 63.42
C HIS A 447 -28.74 -112.50 63.41
#